data_AF-A0A3A5K2A5-F1
#
_entry.id   AF-A0A3A5K2A5-F1
#
_cell.length_a   1.000
_cell.length_b   1.000
_cell.length_c   1.000
_cell.angle_alpha   90.00
_cell.angle_beta   90.00
_cell.angle_gamma   90.00
#
_symmetry.space_group_name_H-M   'P 1'
#
loop_
_entity.id
_entity.type
_entity.pdbx_description
1 polymer ?
#
loop_
_entity_poly.entity_id
_entity_poly.type
_entity_poly.pdbx_seq_one_letter_code
_entity_poly.pdbx_strand_id
1 'polypeptide(L)'
;MTPLGKNEALDRHALVMACWLAAAMPAAILFEYGFGRGGTPYILAGFAAILAGFVAHVIVNVVYGTGFSPRELGLGLVIYGLALVLFVVLSLVSASFAAHNFLPLSIGFITTGAVVVFYLITRYGARQAFAAFDVIRDFRSRSPGDHI
;
A
#
# COMPACT_ATOMS: atom_id res chain seq x y z
N MET A 1 -15.85 -15.10 8.41
CA MET A 1 -14.57 -15.73 8.03
C MET A 1 -14.17 -16.62 9.19
N THR A 2 -13.99 -17.91 8.95
CA THR A 2 -13.52 -18.86 9.96
C THR A 2 -12.07 -18.50 10.32
N PRO A 3 -11.70 -18.41 11.61
CA PRO A 3 -10.31 -18.11 11.97
C PRO A 3 -9.39 -19.23 11.46
N LEU A 4 -8.28 -18.85 10.82
CA LEU A 4 -7.27 -19.78 10.32
C LEU A 4 -6.72 -20.63 11.48
N GLY A 5 -6.41 -21.89 11.17
CA GLY A 5 -5.59 -22.72 12.06
C GLY A 5 -4.21 -22.09 12.26
N LYS A 6 -3.54 -22.39 13.39
CA LYS A 6 -2.21 -21.84 13.70
C LYS A 6 -1.18 -22.06 12.59
N ASN A 7 -1.21 -23.24 11.96
CA ASN A 7 -0.28 -23.59 10.88
C ASN A 7 -0.60 -22.81 9.60
N GLU A 8 -1.88 -22.72 9.22
CA GLU A 8 -2.31 -21.97 8.04
C GLU A 8 -2.00 -20.47 8.15
N ALA A 9 -2.09 -19.91 9.36
CA ALA A 9 -1.71 -18.52 9.61
C ALA A 9 -0.20 -18.29 9.43
N LEU A 10 0.64 -19.26 9.84
CA LEU A 10 2.09 -19.24 9.62
C LEU A 10 2.42 -19.37 8.13
N ASP A 11 1.77 -20.31 7.43
CA ASP A 11 1.98 -20.56 6.00
C ASP A 11 1.58 -19.34 5.17
N ARG A 12 0.43 -18.72 5.47
CA ARG A 12 0.02 -17.44 4.86
C ARG A 12 1.10 -16.39 5.05
N HIS A 13 1.56 -16.19 6.29
CA HIS A 13 2.54 -15.14 6.59
C HIS A 13 3.88 -15.40 5.87
N ALA A 14 4.39 -16.63 5.92
CA ALA A 14 5.61 -17.01 5.22
C ALA A 14 5.50 -16.77 3.71
N LEU A 15 4.35 -17.13 3.11
CA LEU A 15 4.11 -16.93 1.70
C LEU A 15 4.04 -15.44 1.32
N VAL A 16 3.35 -14.61 2.12
CA VAL A 16 3.34 -13.15 1.94
C VAL A 16 4.76 -12.60 1.96
N MET A 17 5.57 -13.00 2.93
CA MET A 17 6.96 -12.55 3.05
C MET A 17 7.82 -13.01 1.86
N ALA A 18 7.63 -14.24 1.39
CA ALA A 18 8.30 -14.76 0.20
C ALA A 18 7.93 -13.96 -1.06
N CYS A 19 6.64 -13.64 -1.26
CA CYS A 19 6.19 -12.80 -2.36
C CYS A 19 6.83 -11.40 -2.32
N TRP A 20 6.87 -10.77 -1.15
CA TRP A 20 7.49 -9.46 -1.01
C TRP A 20 9.00 -9.49 -1.19
N LEU A 21 9.69 -10.52 -0.69
CA LEU A 21 11.13 -10.67 -0.92
C LEU A 21 11.43 -10.82 -2.42
N ALA A 22 10.66 -11.65 -3.12
CA ALA A 22 10.79 -11.87 -4.56
C ALA A 22 10.48 -10.62 -5.40
N ALA A 23 9.62 -9.72 -4.92
CA ALA A 23 9.26 -8.48 -5.61
C ALA A 23 10.18 -7.30 -5.25
N ALA A 24 10.51 -7.16 -3.96
CA ALA A 24 11.24 -5.99 -3.43
C ALA A 24 12.71 -5.97 -3.87
N MET A 25 13.38 -7.13 -3.96
CA MET A 25 14.76 -7.17 -4.41
C MET A 25 14.91 -6.75 -5.88
N PRO A 26 14.14 -7.29 -6.85
CA PRO A 26 14.13 -6.77 -8.21
C PRO A 26 13.72 -5.29 -8.28
N ALA A 27 12.72 -4.86 -7.52
CA ALA A 27 12.32 -3.46 -7.48
C ALA A 27 13.49 -2.54 -7.06
N ALA A 28 14.23 -2.91 -6.01
CA ALA A 28 15.39 -2.16 -5.55
C ALA A 28 16.48 -2.06 -6.62
N ILE A 29 16.80 -3.17 -7.29
CA ILE A 29 17.78 -3.19 -8.40
C ILE A 29 17.32 -2.29 -9.56
N LEU A 30 16.05 -2.35 -9.92
CA LEU A 30 15.46 -1.54 -10.99
C LEU A 30 15.46 -0.05 -10.64
N PHE A 31 15.15 0.31 -9.39
CA PHE A 31 15.23 1.69 -8.92
C PHE A 31 16.66 2.21 -8.91
N GLU A 32 17.61 1.46 -8.33
CA GLU A 32 19.02 1.84 -8.30
C GLU A 32 19.56 2.07 -9.72
N TYR A 33 19.32 1.11 -10.62
CA TYR A 33 19.75 1.23 -12.01
C TYR A 33 19.02 2.38 -12.73
N GLY A 34 17.72 2.56 -12.47
CA GLY A 34 16.89 3.60 -13.05
C GLY A 34 17.31 5.02 -12.67
N PHE A 35 17.61 5.26 -11.39
CA PHE A 35 18.12 6.55 -10.92
C PHE A 35 19.54 6.84 -11.42
N GLY A 36 20.35 5.81 -11.66
CA GLY A 36 21.71 5.96 -12.15
C GLY A 36 21.80 6.12 -13.68
N ARG A 37 21.60 5.02 -14.41
CA ARG A 37 21.94 4.91 -15.84
C ARG A 37 20.77 4.53 -16.74
N GLY A 38 19.80 3.79 -16.20
CA GLY A 38 18.68 3.23 -16.97
C GLY A 38 17.57 4.22 -17.28
N GLY A 39 17.40 5.25 -16.44
CA GLY A 39 16.36 6.25 -16.60
C GLY A 39 14.93 5.72 -16.42
N THR A 40 13.97 6.44 -17.01
CA THR A 40 12.52 6.26 -16.81
C THR A 40 12.00 4.82 -16.93
N PRO A 41 12.36 4.01 -17.95
CA PRO A 41 11.78 2.68 -18.10
C PRO A 41 12.04 1.76 -16.90
N TYR A 42 13.23 1.88 -16.29
CA TYR A 42 13.61 1.06 -15.15
C TYR A 42 12.97 1.53 -13.85
N ILE A 43 12.76 2.85 -13.69
CA ILE A 43 11.97 3.39 -12.58
C ILE A 43 10.52 2.86 -12.66
N LEU A 44 9.91 2.91 -13.84
CA LEU A 44 8.55 2.38 -14.06
C LEU A 44 8.49 0.86 -13.85
N ALA A 45 9.51 0.11 -14.29
CA ALA A 45 9.61 -1.31 -14.03
C ALA A 45 9.76 -1.62 -12.53
N GLY A 46 10.48 -0.79 -11.78
CA GLY A 46 10.56 -0.88 -10.32
C GLY A 46 9.18 -0.77 -9.66
N PHE A 47 8.37 0.21 -10.07
CA PHE A 47 6.97 0.30 -9.63
C PHE A 47 6.13 -0.88 -10.07
N ALA A 48 6.30 -1.38 -11.31
CA ALA A 48 5.60 -2.57 -11.77
C ALA A 48 5.92 -3.80 -10.90
N ALA A 49 7.16 -3.96 -10.44
CA ALA A 49 7.54 -5.00 -9.49
C ALA A 49 6.86 -4.83 -8.12
N ILE A 50 6.76 -3.60 -7.59
CA ILE A 50 6.01 -3.32 -6.36
C ILE A 50 4.52 -3.68 -6.52
N LEU A 51 3.91 -3.31 -7.65
CA LEU A 51 2.52 -3.67 -7.96
C LEU A 51 2.33 -5.18 -8.06
N ALA A 52 3.27 -5.90 -8.68
CA ALA A 52 3.25 -7.35 -8.74
C ALA A 52 3.30 -7.98 -7.33
N GLY A 53 4.15 -7.46 -6.44
CA GLY A 53 4.19 -7.87 -5.03
C GLY A 53 2.86 -7.63 -4.30
N PHE A 54 2.23 -6.47 -4.54
CA PHE A 54 0.91 -6.17 -3.99
C PHE A 54 -0.16 -7.13 -4.50
N VAL A 55 -0.21 -7.40 -5.81
CA VAL A 55 -1.16 -8.35 -6.41
C VAL A 55 -0.93 -9.76 -5.86
N ALA A 56 0.32 -10.20 -5.73
CA ALA A 56 0.65 -11.49 -5.13
C ALA A 56 0.13 -11.58 -3.68
N HIS A 57 0.33 -10.55 -2.86
CA HIS A 57 -0.22 -10.49 -1.50
C HIS A 57 -1.77 -10.56 -1.51
N VAL A 58 -2.43 -9.85 -2.42
CA VAL A 58 -3.90 -9.94 -2.58
C VAL A 58 -4.32 -11.36 -2.94
N ILE A 59 -3.63 -12.03 -3.86
CA ILE A 59 -3.91 -13.43 -4.24
C ILE A 59 -3.75 -14.36 -3.02
N VAL A 60 -2.67 -14.21 -2.24
CA VAL A 60 -2.49 -14.98 -1.00
C VAL A 60 -3.66 -14.76 -0.04
N ASN A 61 -4.09 -13.50 0.13
CA ASN A 61 -5.26 -13.19 0.96
C ASN A 61 -6.55 -13.85 0.45
N VAL A 62 -6.75 -13.92 -0.86
CA VAL A 62 -7.91 -14.60 -1.45
C VAL A 62 -7.83 -16.11 -1.20
N VAL A 63 -6.67 -16.74 -1.43
CA VAL A 63 -6.46 -18.19 -1.26
C VAL A 63 -6.71 -18.62 0.19
N TYR A 64 -6.23 -17.85 1.16
CA TYR A 64 -6.42 -18.15 2.59
C TYR A 64 -7.71 -17.56 3.17
N GLY A 65 -8.55 -16.90 2.36
CA GLY A 65 -9.80 -16.29 2.83
C GLY A 65 -9.60 -15.19 3.88
N THR A 66 -8.47 -14.48 3.84
CA THR A 66 -8.09 -13.41 4.79
C THR A 66 -8.13 -12.02 4.16
N GLY A 67 -7.94 -10.98 4.99
CA GLY A 67 -7.65 -9.62 4.54
C GLY A 67 -6.25 -9.17 4.97
N PHE A 68 -5.93 -7.92 4.70
CA PHE A 68 -4.75 -7.28 5.29
C PHE A 68 -4.93 -7.13 6.80
N SER A 69 -3.93 -7.53 7.57
CA SER A 69 -3.89 -7.23 9.00
C SER A 69 -3.62 -5.74 9.22
N PRO A 70 -4.01 -5.18 10.38
CA PRO A 70 -3.71 -3.79 10.72
C PRO A 70 -2.22 -3.46 10.67
N ARG A 71 -1.36 -4.43 11.01
CA ARG A 71 0.11 -4.28 10.96
C ARG A 71 0.63 -4.21 9.53
N GLU A 72 0.14 -5.09 8.65
CA GLU A 72 0.51 -5.08 7.23
C GLU A 72 0.06 -3.78 6.55
N LEU A 73 -1.16 -3.33 6.84
CA LEU A 73 -1.70 -2.08 6.29
C LEU A 73 -0.93 -0.85 6.83
N GLY A 74 -0.67 -0.82 8.15
CA GLY A 74 0.12 0.24 8.79
C GLY A 74 1.54 0.31 8.23
N LEU A 75 2.21 -0.84 8.07
CA LEU A 75 3.55 -0.90 7.49
C LEU A 75 3.55 -0.38 6.04
N GLY A 76 2.61 -0.86 5.21
CA GLY A 76 2.49 -0.40 3.83
C GLY A 76 2.25 1.11 3.72
N LEU A 77 1.36 1.66 4.56
CA LEU A 77 1.07 3.09 4.59
C LEU A 77 2.27 3.93 5.05
N VAL A 78 2.99 3.47 6.08
CA VAL A 78 4.20 4.16 6.58
C VAL A 78 5.29 4.16 5.50
N ILE A 79 5.58 3.02 4.88
CA ILE A 79 6.59 2.92 3.81
C ILE A 79 6.20 3.84 2.64
N TYR A 80 4.95 3.77 2.18
CA TYR A 80 4.46 4.61 1.09
C TYR A 80 4.51 6.10 1.42
N GLY A 81 4.07 6.49 2.62
CA GLY A 81 4.09 7.88 3.08
C GLY A 81 5.51 8.44 3.21
N LEU A 82 6.44 7.67 3.79
CA LEU A 82 7.85 8.06 3.87
C LEU A 82 8.48 8.21 2.47
N ALA A 83 8.19 7.28 1.56
CA ALA A 83 8.68 7.35 0.19
C ALA A 83 8.14 8.59 -0.56
N LEU A 84 6.85 8.94 -0.37
CA LEU A 84 6.26 10.16 -0.91
C LEU A 84 6.89 11.43 -0.34
N VAL A 85 7.07 11.50 0.97
CA VAL A 85 7.72 12.65 1.62
C VAL A 85 9.13 12.83 1.10
N LEU A 86 9.90 11.73 1.01
CA LEU A 86 11.25 11.76 0.47
C LEU A 86 11.28 12.21 -0.99
N PHE A 87 10.36 11.71 -1.82
CA PHE A 87 10.20 12.15 -3.21
C PHE A 87 9.94 13.66 -3.32
N VAL A 88 9.03 14.20 -2.50
CA VAL A 88 8.72 15.63 -2.48
C VAL A 88 9.94 16.44 -2.04
N VAL A 89 10.58 16.06 -0.93
CA VAL A 89 11.77 16.75 -0.41
C VAL A 89 12.90 16.76 -1.43
N LEU A 90 13.21 15.61 -2.05
CA LEU A 90 14.26 15.52 -3.07
C LEU A 90 13.94 16.36 -4.32
N SER A 91 12.66 16.41 -4.71
CA SER A 91 12.22 17.24 -5.84
C SER A 91 12.33 18.74 -5.54
N LEU A 92 12.15 19.14 -4.28
CA LEU A 92 12.26 20.55 -3.86
C LEU A 92 13.71 20.99 -3.66
N VAL A 93 14.58 20.10 -3.18
CA VAL A 93 15.98 20.42 -2.86
C VAL A 93 16.91 20.25 -4.06
N SER A 94 16.57 19.42 -5.04
CA SER A 94 17.42 19.15 -6.21
C SER A 94 16.66 19.33 -7.53
N ALA A 95 16.94 20.44 -8.22
CA ALA A 95 16.38 20.71 -9.56
C ALA A 95 16.76 19.64 -10.57
N SER A 96 18.00 19.11 -10.49
CA SER A 96 18.45 18.00 -11.35
C SER A 96 17.64 16.73 -11.09
N PHE A 97 17.39 16.39 -9.84
CA PHE A 97 16.56 15.24 -9.48
C PHE A 97 15.13 15.40 -10.02
N ALA A 98 14.52 16.57 -9.81
CA ALA A 98 13.17 16.86 -10.29
C ALA A 98 13.09 16.76 -11.83
N ALA A 99 14.02 17.37 -12.55
CA ALA A 99 14.01 17.39 -14.01
C ALA A 99 14.01 15.99 -14.64
N HIS A 100 14.70 15.03 -14.03
CA HIS A 100 14.85 13.68 -14.59
C HIS A 100 13.87 12.66 -14.00
N ASN A 101 13.46 12.81 -12.74
CA ASN A 101 12.74 11.77 -12.01
C ASN A 101 11.31 12.16 -11.63
N PHE A 102 10.92 13.42 -11.72
CA PHE A 102 9.60 13.87 -11.25
C PHE A 102 8.46 13.11 -11.94
N LEU A 103 8.42 13.13 -13.27
CA LEU A 103 7.35 12.48 -14.02
C LEU A 103 7.24 10.96 -13.77
N PRO A 104 8.32 10.14 -13.91
CA PRO A 104 8.19 8.70 -13.68
C PRO A 104 7.85 8.35 -12.23
N LEU A 105 8.38 9.09 -11.25
CA LEU A 105 8.03 8.88 -9.84
C LEU A 105 6.58 9.27 -9.56
N SER A 106 6.10 10.41 -10.07
CA SER A 106 4.70 10.81 -9.93
C SER A 106 3.74 9.76 -10.50
N ILE A 107 4.03 9.26 -11.72
CA ILE A 107 3.23 8.19 -12.34
C ILE A 107 3.22 6.95 -11.44
N GLY A 108 4.40 6.53 -10.97
CA GLY A 108 4.54 5.34 -10.13
C GLY A 108 3.79 5.44 -8.79
N PHE A 109 3.95 6.56 -8.07
CA PHE A 109 3.26 6.79 -6.81
C PHE A 109 1.75 6.91 -7.00
N ILE A 110 1.28 7.72 -7.97
CA ILE A 110 -0.16 7.87 -8.26
C ILE A 110 -0.77 6.52 -8.63
N THR A 111 -0.11 5.75 -9.50
CA THR A 111 -0.60 4.43 -9.92
C THR A 111 -0.67 3.46 -8.73
N THR A 112 0.37 3.43 -7.89
CA THR A 112 0.41 2.58 -6.69
C THR A 112 -0.72 2.95 -5.72
N GLY A 113 -0.88 4.24 -5.42
CA GLY A 113 -1.97 4.72 -4.57
C GLY A 113 -3.35 4.40 -5.16
N ALA A 114 -3.54 4.63 -6.46
CA ALA A 114 -4.80 4.36 -7.15
C ALA A 114 -5.17 2.87 -7.12
N VAL A 115 -4.21 1.96 -7.34
CA VAL A 115 -4.44 0.51 -7.28
C VAL A 115 -4.84 0.07 -5.87
N VAL A 116 -4.16 0.59 -4.83
CA VAL A 116 -4.51 0.29 -3.44
C VAL A 116 -5.92 0.81 -3.10
N VAL A 117 -6.23 2.05 -3.48
CA VAL A 117 -7.56 2.63 -3.26
C VAL A 117 -8.64 1.84 -4.01
N PHE A 118 -8.39 1.46 -5.26
CA PHE A 118 -9.30 0.63 -6.05
C PHE A 118 -9.54 -0.74 -5.38
N TYR A 119 -8.49 -1.38 -4.85
CA TYR A 119 -8.64 -2.60 -4.07
C TYR A 119 -9.51 -2.38 -2.82
N LEU A 120 -9.29 -1.30 -2.07
CA LEU A 120 -10.08 -1.01 -0.87
C LEU A 120 -11.56 -0.78 -1.21
N ILE A 121 -11.84 -0.02 -2.27
CA ILE A 121 -13.21 0.24 -2.74
C ILE A 121 -13.91 -1.05 -3.18
N THR A 122 -13.24 -1.89 -3.97
CA THR A 122 -13.82 -3.14 -4.48
C THR A 122 -14.02 -4.18 -3.37
N ARG A 123 -13.14 -4.21 -2.36
CA ARG A 123 -13.22 -5.20 -1.26
C ARG A 123 -14.18 -4.82 -0.15
N TYR A 124 -14.19 -3.56 0.28
CA TYR A 124 -14.95 -3.09 1.45
C TYR A 124 -16.16 -2.21 1.09
N GLY A 125 -16.27 -1.79 -0.18
CA GLY A 125 -17.26 -0.83 -0.65
C GLY A 125 -16.89 0.60 -0.26
N ALA A 126 -17.25 1.58 -1.11
CA ALA A 126 -16.99 3.00 -0.84
C ALA A 126 -17.57 3.49 0.50
N ARG A 127 -18.68 2.89 0.96
CA ARG A 127 -19.39 3.27 2.21
C ARG A 127 -18.64 2.94 3.50
N GLN A 128 -17.89 1.83 3.59
CA GLN A 128 -17.16 1.51 4.83
C GLN A 128 -15.95 2.42 5.04
N ALA A 129 -15.35 2.95 3.97
CA ALA A 129 -14.26 3.93 4.06
C ALA A 129 -14.72 5.27 4.68
N PHE A 130 -15.98 5.66 4.47
CA PHE A 130 -16.57 6.85 5.09
C PHE A 130 -17.18 6.61 6.48
N ALA A 131 -17.49 5.35 6.83
CA ALA A 131 -18.05 5.00 8.14
C ALA A 131 -17.11 5.34 9.31
N ALA A 132 -15.79 5.36 9.09
CA ALA A 132 -14.81 5.81 10.09
C ALA A 132 -14.91 7.31 10.41
N PHE A 133 -15.50 8.12 9.51
CA PHE A 133 -15.76 9.55 9.73
C PHE A 133 -17.14 9.81 10.34
N ASP A 134 -17.97 8.78 10.54
CA ASP A 134 -19.35 8.87 11.06
C ASP A 134 -19.41 8.82 12.61
N VAL A 135 -18.29 9.11 13.28
CA VAL A 135 -18.16 9.22 14.75
C VAL A 135 -19.09 10.28 15.36
N ILE A 136 -19.57 11.24 14.56
CA ILE A 136 -20.50 12.30 14.99
C ILE A 136 -21.86 11.72 15.44
N ARG A 137 -22.24 10.52 14.97
CA ARG A 137 -23.52 9.90 15.35
C ARG A 137 -23.51 9.30 16.76
N ASP A 138 -22.34 8.92 17.29
CA ASP A 138 -22.20 8.30 18.62
C ASP A 138 -22.27 9.29 19.79
N PHE A 139 -22.08 10.59 19.54
CA PHE A 139 -22.25 11.61 20.58
C PHE A 139 -23.73 11.90 20.90
N ARG A 140 -24.67 11.56 20.01
CA ARG A 140 -26.11 11.79 20.23
C ARG A 140 -26.78 10.67 21.03
N SER A 141 -26.22 9.46 21.07
CA SER A 141 -26.80 8.30 21.78
C SER A 141 -26.39 8.22 23.27
N ARG A 142 -25.43 9.04 23.71
CA ARG A 142 -25.01 9.15 25.12
C ARG A 142 -25.57 10.41 25.81
N SER A 143 -26.73 10.92 25.38
CA SER A 143 -27.42 11.93 26.17
C SER A 143 -28.06 11.24 27.38
N PRO A 144 -27.62 11.50 28.63
CA PRO A 144 -28.23 10.94 29.83
C PRO A 144 -29.53 11.71 30.08
N GLY A 145 -30.67 11.19 29.64
CA GLY A 145 -31.93 11.94 29.70
C GLY A 145 -33.23 11.16 29.76
N ASP A 146 -33.26 9.83 29.60
CA ASP A 146 -34.53 9.06 29.59
C ASP A 146 -34.63 8.12 30.80
N HIS A 147 -34.55 8.70 31.99
CA HIS A 147 -35.07 8.11 33.22
C HIS A 147 -36.02 9.12 33.89
N ILE A 148 -37.22 9.26 33.32
CA ILE A 148 -38.40 9.74 34.03
C ILE A 148 -39.57 8.84 33.69
#